data_AF-A0A0B1TEJ5-F1
#
_entry.id   AF-A0A0B1TEJ5-F1
#
_cell.length_a   1.000
_cell.length_b   1.000
_cell.length_c   1.000
_cell.angle_alpha   90.00
_cell.angle_beta   90.00
_cell.angle_gamma   90.00
#
_symmetry.space_group_name_H-M   'P 1'
#
loop_
_entity.id
_entity.type
_entity.pdbx_description
1 polymer ?
#
loop_
_entity_poly.entity_id
_entity_poly.type
_entity_poly.pdbx_seq_one_letter_code
_entity_poly.pdbx_strand_id
1 'polypeptide(L)'
;MNDYDLTTLIISYYYLVFMIVAVSANSLLMFLIKCRSPHIANGFKIILINTAANEVLLAVMQSALQVRLLPSGTVLALLPAGPLRHLGPTVCFIAYNVINALNLNIGISVFHSTYFRYRVIKDNELSSEQVQRNLLVSFMLPIFVAAITCTSPFHFDTVMEVAIQEHPEYSLREYGPFGGFSSTTNPLFVLKSMILFIASVALPATIFHYRRLIVKALSSPGAALTEKTRENSRILLQGLTAQALIPLLCIVPIVLLYFISQFNGNGFAAGEFLMPIFTTLHCAIGPLFTIYFITPYREWVINLINHPVQRFRLMVSSLIQPRTQNTFVNVVSKV
;
A
#
# COMPACT_ATOMS: atom_id res chain seq x y z
N MET A 1 -22.85 -26.49 -8.79
CA MET A 1 -22.03 -25.28 -8.64
C MET A 1 -20.76 -25.56 -9.42
N ASN A 2 -20.51 -24.85 -10.50
CA ASN A 2 -19.29 -25.07 -11.29
C ASN A 2 -18.07 -24.66 -10.45
N ASP A 3 -16.90 -25.28 -10.67
CA ASP A 3 -15.65 -24.93 -9.97
C ASP A 3 -15.30 -23.43 -10.13
N TYR A 4 -15.74 -22.82 -11.23
CA TYR A 4 -15.62 -21.39 -11.51
C TYR A 4 -16.44 -20.50 -10.55
N ASP A 5 -17.68 -20.89 -10.23
CA ASP A 5 -18.55 -20.16 -9.30
C ASP A 5 -17.97 -20.20 -7.88
N LEU A 6 -17.44 -21.37 -7.48
CA LEU A 6 -16.79 -21.56 -6.19
C LEU A 6 -15.54 -20.69 -6.07
N THR A 7 -14.70 -20.65 -7.11
CA THR A 7 -13.48 -19.83 -7.12
C THR A 7 -13.81 -18.34 -7.01
N THR A 8 -14.78 -17.86 -7.80
CA THR A 8 -15.22 -16.46 -7.76
C THR A 8 -15.79 -16.10 -6.39
N LEU A 9 -16.60 -16.97 -5.79
CA LEU A 9 -17.16 -16.78 -4.45
C LEU A 9 -16.06 -16.69 -3.36
N ILE A 10 -15.07 -17.58 -3.40
CA ILE A 10 -13.93 -17.56 -2.46
C ILE A 10 -13.17 -16.25 -2.59
N ILE A 11 -12.91 -15.79 -3.82
CA ILE A 11 -12.18 -14.55 -4.08
C ILE A 11 -12.97 -13.33 -3.60
N SER A 12 -14.28 -13.29 -3.84
CA SER A 12 -15.13 -12.20 -3.33
C SER A 12 -15.19 -12.19 -1.81
N TYR A 13 -15.26 -13.35 -1.15
CA TYR A 13 -15.19 -13.44 0.31
C TYR A 13 -13.85 -12.97 0.85
N TYR A 14 -12.74 -13.35 0.19
CA TYR A 14 -11.41 -12.84 0.52
C TYR A 14 -11.37 -11.31 0.45
N TYR A 15 -11.83 -10.70 -0.65
CA TYR A 15 -11.80 -9.25 -0.81
C TYR A 15 -12.70 -8.50 0.17
N LEU A 16 -13.80 -9.12 0.62
CA LEU A 16 -14.64 -8.59 1.68
C LEU A 16 -13.88 -8.55 3.02
N VAL A 17 -13.28 -9.67 3.42
CA VAL A 17 -12.49 -9.76 4.66
C VAL A 17 -11.28 -8.81 4.59
N PHE A 18 -10.56 -8.83 3.48
CA PHE A 18 -9.42 -7.95 3.23
C PHE A 18 -9.82 -6.47 3.34
N MET A 19 -10.93 -6.05 2.73
CA MET A 19 -11.41 -4.67 2.82
C MET A 19 -11.70 -4.27 4.27
N ILE A 20 -12.44 -5.10 5.00
CA ILE A 20 -12.81 -4.83 6.40
C ILE A 20 -11.55 -4.68 7.25
N VAL A 21 -10.60 -5.61 7.13
CA VAL A 21 -9.35 -5.59 7.91
C VAL A 21 -8.48 -4.39 7.52
N ALA A 22 -8.22 -4.18 6.23
CA ALA A 22 -7.34 -3.12 5.76
C ALA A 22 -7.90 -1.73 6.08
N VAL A 23 -9.19 -1.49 5.83
CA VAL A 23 -9.82 -0.19 6.10
C VAL A 23 -9.91 0.07 7.60
N SER A 24 -10.30 -0.92 8.41
CA SER A 24 -10.38 -0.74 9.87
C SER A 24 -9.01 -0.52 10.50
N ALA A 25 -7.99 -1.30 10.13
CA ALA A 25 -6.64 -1.16 10.67
C ALA A 25 -6.00 0.18 10.29
N ASN A 26 -6.13 0.63 9.03
CA ASN A 26 -5.61 1.93 8.60
C ASN A 26 -6.38 3.10 9.22
N SER A 27 -7.70 3.00 9.36
CA SER A 27 -8.51 4.03 10.02
C SER A 27 -8.14 4.17 11.49
N LEU A 28 -7.95 3.04 12.19
CA LEU A 28 -7.47 3.00 13.56
C LEU A 28 -6.07 3.60 13.67
N LEU A 29 -5.17 3.26 12.75
CA LEU A 29 -3.81 3.82 12.71
C LEU A 29 -3.85 5.34 12.54
N MET A 30 -4.66 5.86 11.60
CA MET A 30 -4.84 7.30 11.42
C MET A 30 -5.36 7.99 12.69
N PHE A 31 -6.33 7.38 13.38
CA PHE A 31 -6.82 7.87 14.66
C PHE A 31 -5.70 7.92 15.72
N LEU A 32 -4.91 6.85 15.85
CA LEU A 32 -3.80 6.76 16.78
C LEU A 32 -2.73 7.81 16.51
N ILE A 33 -2.38 8.03 15.24
CA ILE A 33 -1.40 9.05 14.84
C ILE A 33 -1.86 10.45 15.25
N LYS A 34 -3.15 10.77 15.06
CA LYS A 34 -3.70 12.09 15.41
C LYS A 34 -3.82 12.28 16.92
N CYS A 35 -4.35 11.29 17.63
CA CYS A 35 -4.77 11.45 19.03
C CYS A 35 -3.70 11.03 20.03
N ARG A 36 -2.83 10.08 19.71
CA ARG A 36 -1.94 9.40 20.68
C ARG A 36 -0.44 9.61 20.43
N SER A 37 -0.08 10.50 19.50
CA SER A 37 1.33 10.75 19.13
C SER A 37 1.85 12.16 19.44
N PRO A 38 1.71 12.72 20.65
CA PRO A 38 2.21 14.07 20.93
C PRO A 38 3.73 14.19 20.76
N HIS A 39 4.48 13.10 20.95
CA HIS A 39 5.95 13.06 20.88
C HIS A 39 6.51 12.78 19.47
N ILE A 40 5.66 12.50 18.49
CA ILE A 40 6.11 12.26 17.12
C ILE A 40 6.16 13.60 16.38
N ALA A 41 7.29 13.86 15.72
CA ALA A 41 7.47 15.00 14.82
C ALA A 41 6.29 15.15 13.85
N ASN A 42 5.79 16.37 13.69
CA ASN A 42 4.62 16.63 12.85
C ASN A 42 4.85 16.22 11.38
N GLY A 43 6.07 16.39 10.86
CA GLY A 43 6.45 15.87 9.55
C GLY A 43 6.26 14.37 9.42
N PHE A 44 6.68 13.59 10.43
CA PHE A 44 6.51 12.14 10.42
C PHE A 44 5.04 11.72 10.49
N LYS A 45 4.18 12.45 11.23
CA LYS A 45 2.73 12.20 11.25
C LYS A 45 2.11 12.38 9.87
N ILE A 46 2.51 13.42 9.14
CA ILE A 46 2.01 13.70 7.79
C ILE A 46 2.34 12.52 6.86
N ILE A 47 3.57 11.99 6.92
CA ILE A 47 3.96 10.83 6.11
C ILE A 47 3.10 9.62 6.46
N LEU A 48 2.96 9.28 7.75
CA LEU A 48 2.19 8.11 8.17
C LEU A 48 0.69 8.20 7.81
N ILE A 49 0.09 9.39 7.96
CA ILE A 49 -1.32 9.62 7.58
C ILE A 49 -1.47 9.51 6.06
N ASN A 50 -0.54 10.08 5.29
CA ASN A 50 -0.55 9.95 3.83
C ASN A 50 -0.46 8.47 3.41
N THR A 51 0.45 7.70 3.99
CA THR A 51 0.57 6.26 3.71
C THR A 51 -0.74 5.53 4.00
N ALA A 52 -1.29 5.69 5.21
CA ALA A 52 -2.51 5.00 5.62
C ALA A 52 -3.73 5.40 4.75
N ALA A 53 -3.82 6.67 4.33
CA ALA A 53 -4.88 7.12 3.42
C ALA A 53 -4.76 6.48 2.03
N ASN A 54 -3.54 6.35 1.50
CA ASN A 54 -3.31 5.65 0.23
C ASN A 54 -3.62 4.15 0.36
N GLU A 55 -3.28 3.51 1.48
CA GLU A 55 -3.59 2.10 1.76
C GLU A 55 -5.11 1.85 1.87
N VAL A 56 -5.88 2.78 2.46
CA VAL A 56 -7.36 2.72 2.48
C VAL A 56 -7.91 2.82 1.07
N LEU A 57 -7.47 3.82 0.29
CA LEU A 57 -7.95 4.01 -1.08
C LEU A 57 -7.63 2.80 -1.95
N LEU A 58 -6.41 2.27 -1.84
CA LEU A 58 -5.97 1.06 -2.53
C LEU A 58 -6.84 -0.15 -2.15
N ALA A 59 -7.10 -0.36 -0.86
CA ALA A 59 -7.91 -1.48 -0.40
C ALA A 59 -9.36 -1.40 -0.92
N VAL A 60 -9.98 -0.22 -0.88
CA VAL A 60 -11.35 -0.01 -1.40
C VAL A 60 -11.39 -0.25 -2.91
N MET A 61 -10.48 0.34 -3.67
CA MET A 61 -10.45 0.18 -5.13
C MET A 61 -10.19 -1.28 -5.52
N GLN A 62 -9.24 -1.95 -4.86
CA GLN A 62 -8.91 -3.33 -5.16
C GLN A 62 -10.08 -4.27 -4.84
N SER A 63 -10.74 -4.11 -3.68
CA SER A 63 -11.91 -4.92 -3.32
C SER A 63 -13.14 -4.64 -4.18
N ALA A 64 -13.26 -3.43 -4.73
CA ALA A 64 -14.29 -3.11 -5.71
C ALA A 64 -13.96 -3.68 -7.10
N LEU A 65 -12.69 -3.84 -7.46
CA LEU A 65 -12.26 -4.29 -8.78
C LEU A 65 -12.23 -5.81 -8.88
N GLN A 66 -11.63 -6.48 -7.89
CA GLN A 66 -11.42 -7.93 -7.83
C GLN A 66 -10.92 -8.48 -9.18
N VAL A 67 -9.88 -7.85 -9.74
CA VAL A 67 -9.36 -8.21 -11.05
C VAL A 67 -8.68 -9.57 -11.00
N ARG A 68 -8.90 -10.38 -12.02
CA ARG A 68 -8.09 -11.53 -12.42
C ARG A 68 -7.23 -11.12 -13.61
N LEU A 69 -5.93 -11.35 -13.52
CA LEU A 69 -4.97 -11.04 -14.58
C LEU A 69 -4.77 -12.28 -15.44
N LEU A 70 -5.17 -12.23 -16.71
CA LEU A 70 -5.06 -13.35 -17.64
C LEU A 70 -4.05 -13.00 -18.75
N PRO A 71 -2.80 -13.46 -18.64
CA PRO A 71 -1.84 -13.47 -19.74
C PRO A 71 -2.37 -14.30 -20.92
N SER A 72 -2.50 -13.71 -22.11
CA SER A 72 -2.98 -14.41 -23.30
C SER A 72 -2.12 -14.06 -24.50
N GLY A 73 -1.00 -14.78 -24.67
CA GLY A 73 -0.04 -14.53 -25.75
C GLY A 73 0.54 -13.12 -25.73
N THR A 74 0.12 -12.29 -26.69
CA THR A 74 0.59 -10.91 -26.85
C THR A 74 -0.26 -9.87 -26.11
N VAL A 75 -1.37 -10.28 -25.48
CA VAL A 75 -2.25 -9.40 -24.71
C VAL A 75 -2.24 -9.77 -23.23
N LEU A 76 -2.63 -8.82 -22.39
CA LEU A 76 -2.93 -9.04 -20.98
C LEU A 76 -4.38 -8.64 -20.73
N ALA A 77 -5.26 -9.63 -20.55
CA ALA A 77 -6.66 -9.40 -20.25
C ALA A 77 -6.87 -9.12 -18.76
N LEU A 78 -7.71 -8.13 -18.47
CA LEU A 78 -8.13 -7.78 -17.12
C LEU A 78 -9.58 -8.22 -16.95
N LEU A 79 -9.80 -9.24 -16.14
CA LEU A 79 -11.11 -9.83 -15.89
C LEU A 79 -11.63 -9.37 -14.52
N PRO A 80 -12.35 -8.24 -14.42
CA PRO A 80 -12.90 -7.76 -13.16
C PRO A 80 -14.05 -8.67 -12.71
N ALA A 81 -14.03 -9.11 -11.46
CA ALA A 81 -15.14 -9.85 -10.85
C ALA A 81 -15.96 -9.00 -9.86
N GLY A 82 -15.45 -7.83 -9.47
CA GLY A 82 -16.06 -6.99 -8.44
C GLY A 82 -17.11 -6.00 -8.96
N PRO A 83 -17.72 -5.20 -8.06
CA PRO A 83 -18.72 -4.19 -8.38
C PRO A 83 -18.34 -3.21 -9.49
N LEU A 84 -17.04 -2.88 -9.63
CA LEU A 84 -16.54 -1.97 -10.67
C LEU A 84 -16.84 -2.47 -12.09
N ARG A 85 -17.02 -3.79 -12.29
CA ARG A 85 -17.36 -4.39 -13.59
C ARG A 85 -18.61 -3.77 -14.22
N HIS A 86 -19.59 -3.38 -13.41
CA HIS A 86 -20.85 -2.81 -13.90
C HIS A 86 -20.71 -1.39 -14.46
N LEU A 87 -19.58 -0.71 -14.21
CA LEU A 87 -19.28 0.61 -14.76
C LEU A 87 -18.58 0.55 -16.13
N GLY A 88 -18.30 -0.66 -16.63
CA GLY A 88 -17.73 -0.91 -17.94
C GLY A 88 -16.20 -1.09 -17.95
N PRO A 89 -15.66 -1.64 -19.05
CA PRO A 89 -14.25 -2.06 -19.14
C PRO A 89 -13.26 -0.89 -19.00
N THR A 90 -13.63 0.31 -19.47
CA THR A 90 -12.80 1.52 -19.36
C THR A 90 -12.56 1.89 -17.89
N VAL A 91 -13.62 1.86 -17.06
CA VAL A 91 -13.51 2.21 -15.63
C VAL A 91 -12.67 1.16 -14.91
N CYS A 92 -12.85 -0.13 -15.19
CA CYS A 92 -12.03 -1.20 -14.65
C CYS A 92 -10.55 -1.06 -15.04
N PHE A 93 -10.26 -0.72 -16.30
CA PHE A 93 -8.92 -0.49 -16.79
C PHE A 93 -8.26 0.71 -16.08
N ILE A 94 -8.96 1.85 -15.98
CA ILE A 94 -8.45 3.03 -15.26
C ILE A 94 -8.22 2.69 -13.78
N ALA A 95 -9.17 2.02 -13.13
CA ALA A 95 -9.06 1.62 -11.73
C ALA A 95 -7.81 0.74 -11.48
N TYR A 96 -7.56 -0.25 -12.35
CA TYR A 96 -6.35 -1.07 -12.28
C TYR A 96 -5.06 -0.25 -12.38
N ASN A 97 -5.03 0.78 -13.24
CA ASN A 97 -3.87 1.65 -13.39
C ASN A 97 -3.66 2.58 -12.18
N VAL A 98 -4.75 3.10 -11.61
CA VAL A 98 -4.70 3.86 -10.35
C VAL A 98 -4.22 3.00 -9.19
N ILE A 99 -4.70 1.75 -9.09
CA ILE A 99 -4.23 0.76 -8.10
C ILE A 99 -2.71 0.56 -8.19
N ASN A 100 -2.16 0.39 -9.40
CA ASN A 100 -0.71 0.28 -9.59
C ASN A 100 0.05 1.55 -9.15
N ALA A 101 -0.48 2.74 -9.46
CA ALA A 101 0.10 4.00 -9.03
C ALA A 101 0.08 4.16 -7.50
N LEU A 102 -1.02 3.78 -6.84
CA LEU A 102 -1.13 3.80 -5.38
C LEU A 102 -0.13 2.86 -4.72
N ASN A 103 0.04 1.64 -5.24
CA ASN A 103 1.07 0.70 -4.78
C ASN A 103 2.47 1.32 -4.81
N LEU A 104 2.81 1.97 -5.93
CA LEU A 104 4.09 2.67 -6.07
C LEU A 104 4.23 3.82 -5.06
N ASN A 105 3.18 4.62 -4.89
CA ASN A 105 3.17 5.74 -3.96
C ASN A 105 3.32 5.32 -2.49
N ILE A 106 2.70 4.20 -2.11
CA ILE A 106 2.84 3.60 -0.77
C ILE A 106 4.29 3.18 -0.54
N GLY A 107 4.90 2.48 -1.50
CA GLY A 107 6.32 2.10 -1.43
C GLY A 107 7.24 3.29 -1.25
N ILE A 108 7.02 4.37 -2.02
CA ILE A 108 7.78 5.63 -1.89
C ILE A 108 7.54 6.27 -0.51
N SER A 109 6.31 6.23 0.02
CA SER A 109 5.99 6.80 1.34
C SER A 109 6.66 6.04 2.50
N VAL A 110 6.80 4.72 2.40
CA VAL A 110 7.57 3.90 3.36
C VAL A 110 9.07 4.23 3.28
N PHE A 111 9.60 4.45 2.08
CA PHE A 111 10.97 4.95 1.91
C PHE A 111 11.16 6.32 2.57
N HIS A 112 10.26 7.28 2.33
CA HIS A 112 10.29 8.60 2.98
C HIS A 112 10.23 8.49 4.51
N SER A 113 9.45 7.56 5.05
CA SER A 113 9.39 7.30 6.49
C SER A 113 10.76 6.89 7.04
N THR A 114 11.46 6.01 6.33
CA THR A 114 12.82 5.57 6.72
C THR A 114 13.84 6.71 6.58
N TYR A 115 13.77 7.46 5.48
CA TYR A 115 14.64 8.59 5.22
C TYR A 115 14.48 9.72 6.26
N PHE A 116 13.24 10.07 6.60
CA PHE A 116 12.94 11.04 7.65
C PHE A 116 13.58 10.63 8.99
N ARG A 117 13.53 9.34 9.34
CA ARG A 117 14.13 8.84 10.58
C ARG A 117 15.65 8.91 10.57
N TYR A 118 16.28 8.57 9.45
CA TYR A 118 17.71 8.76 9.28
C TYR A 118 18.12 10.23 9.51
N ARG A 119 17.34 11.17 8.97
CA ARG A 119 17.54 12.61 9.11
C ARG A 119 17.42 13.10 10.56
N VAL A 120 16.40 12.64 11.30
CA VAL A 120 16.25 12.94 12.74
C VAL A 120 17.45 12.47 13.56
N ILE A 121 17.97 11.27 13.28
CA ILE A 121 19.13 10.70 14.00
C ILE A 121 20.43 11.46 13.70
N LYS A 122 20.49 12.12 12.56
CA LYS A 122 21.60 12.99 12.15
C LYS A 122 21.43 14.46 12.57
N ASP A 123 20.46 14.74 13.44
CA ASP A 123 20.13 16.10 13.89
C ASP A 123 19.87 17.08 12.72
N ASN A 124 19.25 16.55 11.66
CA ASN A 124 18.92 17.28 10.45
C ASN A 124 17.45 17.02 10.08
N GLU A 125 16.56 17.17 11.07
CA GLU A 125 15.13 16.93 10.93
C GLU A 125 14.51 17.80 9.81
N LEU A 126 13.62 17.19 9.02
CA LEU A 126 12.90 17.90 7.97
C LEU A 126 11.72 18.68 8.57
N SER A 127 11.55 19.93 8.14
CA SER A 127 10.36 20.71 8.50
C SER A 127 9.09 20.06 7.91
N SER A 128 7.93 20.37 8.49
CA SER A 128 6.65 19.82 7.99
C SER A 128 6.36 20.26 6.55
N GLU A 129 6.76 21.48 6.19
CA GLU A 129 6.64 22.01 4.82
C GLU A 129 7.56 21.27 3.85
N GLN A 130 8.82 21.01 4.23
CA GLN A 130 9.74 20.22 3.42
C GLN A 130 9.21 18.80 3.19
N VAL A 131 8.62 18.20 4.22
CA VAL A 131 7.97 16.88 4.09
C VAL A 131 6.79 16.93 3.13
N GLN A 132 5.90 17.91 3.25
CA GLN A 132 4.76 18.06 2.34
C GLN A 132 5.20 18.25 0.89
N ARG A 133 6.21 19.09 0.66
CA ARG A 133 6.80 19.28 -0.68
C ARG A 133 7.39 17.99 -1.22
N ASN A 134 8.15 17.25 -0.40
CA ASN A 134 8.74 15.98 -0.80
C ASN A 134 7.67 14.94 -1.17
N LEU A 135 6.58 14.86 -0.40
CA LEU A 135 5.44 14.00 -0.73
C LEU A 135 4.82 14.42 -2.06
N LEU A 136 4.52 15.72 -2.26
CA LEU A 136 3.93 16.23 -3.50
C LEU A 136 4.79 15.90 -4.73
N VAL A 137 6.10 16.14 -4.66
CA VAL A 137 7.03 15.77 -5.74
C VAL A 137 7.03 14.27 -5.98
N SER A 138 6.90 13.46 -4.93
CA SER A 138 6.88 12.01 -5.03
C SER A 138 5.61 11.46 -5.71
N PHE A 139 4.50 12.21 -5.70
CA PHE A 139 3.29 11.84 -6.44
C PHE A 139 3.45 11.93 -7.96
N MET A 140 4.45 12.68 -8.46
CA MET A 140 4.66 12.86 -9.91
C MET A 140 4.89 11.52 -10.62
N LEU A 141 5.69 10.62 -10.03
CA LEU A 141 5.98 9.32 -10.63
C LEU A 141 4.76 8.37 -10.65
N PRO A 142 4.01 8.16 -9.54
CA PRO A 142 2.72 7.48 -9.55
C PRO A 142 1.73 8.04 -10.57
N ILE A 143 1.58 9.37 -10.64
CA ILE A 143 0.67 10.02 -11.61
C ILE A 143 1.11 9.72 -13.03
N PHE A 144 2.41 9.80 -13.33
CA PHE A 144 2.95 9.42 -14.63
C PHE A 144 2.64 7.96 -14.98
N VAL A 145 2.83 7.03 -14.04
CA VAL A 145 2.51 5.60 -14.21
C VAL A 145 1.02 5.35 -14.48
N ALA A 146 0.13 6.11 -13.85
CA ALA A 146 -1.31 6.03 -14.13
C ALA A 146 -1.62 6.63 -15.52
N ALA A 147 -1.10 7.82 -15.82
CA ALA A 147 -1.43 8.60 -17.00
C ALA A 147 -0.92 7.98 -18.31
N ILE A 148 0.28 7.37 -18.30
CA ILE A 148 0.89 6.75 -19.50
C ILE A 148 0.03 5.65 -20.12
N THR A 149 -0.92 5.09 -19.37
CA THR A 149 -1.83 4.06 -19.86
C THR A 149 -3.08 4.60 -20.53
N CYS A 150 -3.37 5.89 -20.32
CA CYS A 150 -4.50 6.58 -20.96
C CYS A 150 -4.11 7.22 -22.30
N THR A 151 -2.84 7.16 -22.72
CA THR A 151 -2.37 7.76 -23.97
C THR A 151 -2.50 6.85 -25.19
N SER A 152 -2.57 5.53 -24.98
CA SER A 152 -2.77 4.56 -26.05
C SER A 152 -4.27 4.32 -26.32
N PRO A 153 -4.68 4.15 -27.58
CA PRO A 153 -6.06 3.78 -27.91
C PRO A 153 -6.44 2.44 -27.26
N PHE A 154 -7.66 2.38 -26.73
CA PHE A 154 -8.18 1.19 -26.06
C PHE A 154 -8.71 0.20 -27.09
N HIS A 155 -7.94 -0.85 -27.36
CA HIS A 155 -8.34 -1.96 -28.23
C HIS A 155 -8.91 -3.13 -27.42
N PHE A 156 -9.98 -2.88 -26.65
CA PHE A 156 -10.56 -3.88 -25.76
C PHE A 156 -11.18 -5.07 -26.50
N ASP A 157 -11.75 -4.84 -27.70
CA ASP A 157 -12.29 -5.91 -28.53
C ASP A 157 -11.21 -6.92 -28.93
N THR A 158 -10.03 -6.43 -29.34
CA THR A 158 -8.86 -7.28 -29.65
C THR A 158 -8.39 -8.06 -28.43
N VAL A 159 -8.34 -7.43 -27.25
CA VAL A 159 -7.95 -8.12 -26.01
C VAL A 159 -8.92 -9.25 -25.69
N MET A 160 -10.22 -8.99 -25.81
CA MET A 160 -11.25 -9.98 -25.54
C MET A 160 -11.21 -11.15 -26.55
N GLU A 161 -11.07 -10.85 -27.84
CA GLU A 161 -11.00 -11.86 -28.90
C GLU A 161 -9.79 -12.79 -28.71
N VAL A 162 -8.60 -12.22 -28.51
CA VAL A 162 -7.37 -13.01 -28.30
C VAL A 162 -7.47 -13.84 -27.01
N ALA A 163 -7.98 -13.28 -25.92
CA ALA A 163 -8.14 -14.02 -24.67
C ALA A 163 -9.10 -15.22 -24.81
N ILE A 164 -10.20 -15.06 -25.55
CA ILE A 164 -11.15 -16.17 -25.84
C ILE A 164 -10.51 -17.24 -26.72
N GLN A 165 -9.67 -16.83 -27.69
CA GLN A 165 -8.98 -17.77 -28.59
C GLN A 165 -7.89 -18.57 -27.88
N GLU A 166 -7.11 -17.92 -26.99
CA GLU A 166 -6.00 -18.54 -26.25
C GLU A 166 -6.49 -19.43 -25.09
N HIS A 167 -7.67 -19.15 -24.54
CA HIS A 167 -8.24 -19.90 -23.40
C HIS A 167 -9.66 -20.43 -23.71
N PRO A 168 -9.83 -21.31 -24.71
CA PRO A 168 -11.15 -21.85 -25.07
C PRO A 168 -11.78 -22.69 -23.95
N GLU A 169 -10.96 -23.20 -23.01
CA GLU A 169 -11.38 -23.93 -21.83
C GLU A 169 -12.04 -23.04 -20.75
N TYR A 170 -11.85 -21.72 -20.81
CA TYR A 170 -12.45 -20.78 -19.89
C TYR A 170 -13.76 -20.20 -20.46
N SER A 171 -14.81 -20.16 -19.63
CA SER A 171 -16.08 -19.49 -19.96
C SER A 171 -15.96 -17.95 -19.93
N LEU A 172 -14.99 -17.36 -20.64
CA LEU A 172 -14.67 -15.93 -20.56
C LEU A 172 -15.82 -15.02 -20.98
N ARG A 173 -16.75 -15.51 -21.82
CA ARG A 173 -17.96 -14.78 -22.23
C ARG A 173 -18.87 -14.43 -21.05
N GLU A 174 -18.80 -15.20 -19.95
CA GLU A 174 -19.55 -14.92 -18.72
C GLU A 174 -19.07 -13.65 -18.01
N TYR A 175 -17.85 -13.18 -18.29
CA TYR A 175 -17.34 -11.88 -17.82
C TYR A 175 -17.92 -10.68 -18.59
N GLY A 176 -18.68 -10.91 -19.67
CA GLY A 176 -19.18 -9.82 -20.51
C GLY A 176 -18.03 -8.99 -21.12
N PRO A 177 -18.25 -7.71 -21.45
CA PRO A 177 -17.19 -6.86 -21.99
C PRO A 177 -16.07 -6.63 -20.97
N PHE A 178 -14.86 -7.06 -21.30
CA PHE A 178 -13.65 -6.78 -20.53
C PHE A 178 -12.55 -6.20 -21.41
N GLY A 179 -11.56 -5.56 -20.78
CA GLY A 179 -10.47 -4.88 -21.46
C GLY A 179 -9.10 -5.33 -20.97
N GLY A 180 -8.08 -4.56 -21.30
CA GLY A 180 -6.72 -4.84 -20.87
C GLY A 180 -5.68 -4.20 -21.78
N PHE A 181 -4.48 -4.76 -21.77
CA PHE A 181 -3.39 -4.29 -22.61
C PHE A 181 -3.36 -5.10 -23.90
N SER A 182 -3.57 -4.44 -25.04
CA SER A 182 -3.61 -5.05 -26.37
C SER A 182 -2.25 -5.45 -26.92
N SER A 183 -1.16 -5.05 -26.26
CA SER A 183 0.20 -5.45 -26.65
C SER A 183 1.11 -5.38 -25.42
N THR A 184 1.58 -6.54 -24.98
CA THR A 184 2.58 -6.68 -23.90
C THR A 184 3.99 -6.29 -24.36
N THR A 185 4.19 -6.09 -25.66
CA THR A 185 5.42 -5.57 -26.25
C THR A 185 5.37 -4.06 -26.50
N ASN A 186 4.23 -3.40 -26.25
CA ASN A 186 4.10 -1.96 -26.40
C ASN A 186 5.14 -1.23 -25.51
N PRO A 187 5.92 -0.28 -26.04
CA PRO A 187 6.97 0.39 -25.27
C PRO A 187 6.46 1.07 -23.98
N LEU A 188 5.25 1.63 -23.98
CA LEU A 188 4.66 2.26 -22.80
C LEU A 188 4.26 1.23 -21.74
N PHE A 189 3.72 0.07 -22.17
CA PHE A 189 3.43 -1.04 -21.27
C PHE A 189 4.71 -1.61 -20.65
N VAL A 190 5.74 -1.83 -21.47
CA VAL A 190 7.06 -2.32 -21.02
C VAL A 190 7.68 -1.32 -20.06
N LEU A 191 7.70 -0.03 -20.41
CA LEU A 191 8.24 1.03 -19.55
C LEU A 191 7.52 1.08 -18.19
N LYS A 192 6.18 1.06 -18.18
CA LYS A 192 5.38 1.01 -16.95
C LYS A 192 5.75 -0.21 -16.11
N SER A 193 5.78 -1.39 -16.73
CA SER A 193 6.08 -2.66 -16.05
C SER A 193 7.49 -2.64 -15.45
N MET A 194 8.46 -2.08 -16.18
CA MET A 194 9.83 -1.90 -15.69
C MET A 194 9.90 -0.93 -14.52
N ILE A 195 9.20 0.21 -14.55
CA ILE A 195 9.15 1.16 -13.42
C ILE A 195 8.61 0.45 -12.18
N LEU A 196 7.48 -0.26 -12.28
CA LEU A 196 6.86 -0.97 -11.17
C LEU A 196 7.78 -2.07 -10.62
N PHE A 197 8.39 -2.87 -11.49
CA PHE A 197 9.30 -3.94 -11.09
C PHE A 197 10.58 -3.40 -10.43
N ILE A 198 11.25 -2.43 -11.06
CA ILE A 198 12.46 -1.80 -10.52
C ILE A 198 12.14 -1.17 -9.16
N ALA A 199 11.02 -0.45 -9.03
CA ALA A 199 10.62 0.14 -7.75
C ALA A 199 10.38 -0.92 -6.66
N SER A 200 9.74 -2.05 -7.00
CA SER A 200 9.48 -3.15 -6.06
C SER A 200 10.76 -3.76 -5.46
N VAL A 201 11.90 -3.65 -6.14
CA VAL A 201 13.21 -4.13 -5.68
C VAL A 201 14.05 -3.01 -5.09
N ALA A 202 14.14 -1.87 -5.77
CA ALA A 202 14.99 -0.74 -5.41
C ALA A 202 14.52 -0.05 -4.11
N LEU A 203 13.21 0.09 -3.89
CA LEU A 203 12.69 0.72 -2.67
C LEU A 203 13.03 -0.12 -1.42
N PRO A 204 12.75 -1.44 -1.36
CA PRO A 204 13.24 -2.26 -0.25
C PRO A 204 14.77 -2.22 -0.09
N ALA A 205 15.54 -2.33 -1.19
CA ALA A 205 17.01 -2.31 -1.13
C ALA A 205 17.55 -1.00 -0.52
N THR A 206 16.99 0.14 -0.91
CA THR A 206 17.36 1.44 -0.34
C THR A 206 16.92 1.57 1.12
N ILE A 207 15.75 1.05 1.51
CA ILE A 207 15.32 0.98 2.92
C ILE A 207 16.32 0.16 3.75
N PHE A 208 16.77 -1.00 3.26
CA PHE A 208 17.80 -1.79 3.94
C PHE A 208 19.14 -1.06 4.05
N HIS A 209 19.53 -0.31 3.03
CA HIS A 209 20.72 0.53 3.08
C HIS A 209 20.60 1.59 4.19
N TYR A 210 19.52 2.37 4.22
CA TYR A 210 19.28 3.37 5.26
C TYR A 210 19.15 2.75 6.65
N ARG A 211 18.55 1.56 6.78
CA ARG A 211 18.51 0.80 8.02
C ARG A 211 19.91 0.57 8.58
N ARG A 212 20.86 0.12 7.74
CA ARG A 212 22.26 -0.08 8.17
C ARG A 212 22.88 1.24 8.64
N LEU A 213 22.64 2.33 7.94
CA LEU A 213 23.13 3.66 8.33
C LEU A 213 22.53 4.12 9.67
N ILE A 214 21.23 3.91 9.89
CA ILE A 214 20.54 4.23 11.14
C ILE A 214 21.13 3.43 12.28
N VAL A 215 21.27 2.10 12.14
CA VAL A 215 21.84 1.25 13.20
C VAL A 215 23.27 1.66 13.52
N LYS A 216 24.08 1.96 12.50
CA LYS A 216 25.46 2.46 12.70
C LYS A 216 25.49 3.79 13.45
N ALA A 217 24.61 4.73 13.08
CA ALA A 217 24.50 6.02 13.75
C ALA A 217 24.03 5.87 15.21
N LEU A 218 23.06 4.99 15.46
CA LEU A 218 22.57 4.69 16.80
C LEU A 218 23.62 4.02 17.69
N SER A 219 24.57 3.26 17.14
CA SER A 219 25.63 2.60 17.92
C SER A 219 26.87 3.46 18.17
N SER A 220 26.93 4.68 17.61
CA SER A 220 28.09 5.56 17.77
C SER A 220 28.13 6.18 19.18
N PRO A 221 29.26 6.13 19.92
CA PRO A 221 29.38 6.65 21.28
C PRO A 221 29.18 8.17 21.43
N GLY A 222 29.27 8.93 20.33
CA GLY A 222 29.18 10.39 20.32
C GLY A 222 27.83 10.97 19.87
N ALA A 223 26.80 10.14 19.68
CA ALA A 223 25.51 10.63 19.23
C ALA A 223 24.75 11.28 20.40
N ALA A 224 24.49 12.59 20.31
CA ALA A 224 23.73 13.37 21.30
C ALA A 224 22.22 13.05 21.29
N LEU A 225 21.86 11.77 21.32
CA LEU A 225 20.49 11.28 21.33
C LEU A 225 20.12 10.82 22.74
N THR A 226 18.94 11.23 23.20
CA THR A 226 18.39 10.66 24.43
C THR A 226 18.17 9.15 24.26
N GLU A 227 18.37 8.37 25.33
CA GLU A 227 18.12 6.91 25.30
C GLU A 227 16.67 6.59 24.86
N LYS A 228 15.70 7.42 25.25
CA LYS A 228 14.32 7.30 24.80
C LYS A 228 14.16 7.46 23.28
N THR A 229 14.86 8.43 22.67
CA THR A 229 14.84 8.61 21.20
C THR A 229 15.53 7.44 20.49
N ARG A 230 16.60 6.90 21.10
CA ARG A 230 17.36 5.76 20.58
C ARG A 230 16.52 4.49 20.54
N GLU A 231 15.83 4.18 21.63
CA GLU A 231 14.94 3.02 21.75
C GLU A 231 13.74 3.12 20.82
N ASN A 232 13.04 4.26 20.81
CA ASN A 232 11.93 4.52 19.90
C ASN A 232 12.34 4.36 18.43
N SER A 233 13.56 4.80 18.08
CA SER A 233 14.09 4.66 16.73
C SER A 233 14.36 3.20 16.36
N ARG A 234 14.87 2.37 17.28
CA ARG A 234 15.11 0.94 17.04
C ARG A 234 13.81 0.18 16.79
N ILE A 235 12.81 0.38 17.66
CA ILE A 235 11.53 -0.31 17.58
C ILE A 235 10.79 0.07 16.29
N LEU A 236 10.75 1.37 15.96
CA LEU A 236 10.13 1.82 14.73
C LEU A 236 10.87 1.31 13.49
N LEU A 237 12.20 1.26 13.53
CA LEU A 237 13.00 0.73 12.43
C LEU A 237 12.71 -0.76 12.19
N GLN A 238 12.45 -1.54 13.23
CA GLN A 238 11.99 -2.93 13.08
C GLN A 238 10.66 -2.99 12.32
N GLY A 239 9.69 -2.16 12.69
CA GLY A 239 8.41 -2.07 11.99
C GLY A 239 8.53 -1.65 10.52
N LEU A 240 9.33 -0.62 10.23
CA LEU A 240 9.60 -0.17 8.86
C LEU A 240 10.34 -1.24 8.04
N THR A 241 11.23 -2.01 8.67
CA THR A 241 11.92 -3.13 8.01
C THR A 241 10.94 -4.26 7.69
N ALA A 242 10.04 -4.59 8.63
CA ALA A 242 8.99 -5.57 8.39
C ALA A 242 8.07 -5.15 7.24
N GLN A 243 7.68 -3.88 7.18
CA GLN A 243 6.91 -3.32 6.07
C GLN A 243 7.66 -3.38 4.74
N ALA A 244 8.97 -3.12 4.71
CA ALA A 244 9.77 -3.21 3.49
C ALA A 244 10.01 -4.66 3.02
N LEU A 245 9.96 -5.63 3.93
CA LEU A 245 10.07 -7.05 3.61
C LEU A 245 8.82 -7.61 2.93
N ILE A 246 7.62 -7.11 3.27
CA ILE A 246 6.37 -7.65 2.74
C ILE A 246 6.32 -7.52 1.20
N PRO A 247 6.57 -6.35 0.58
CA PRO A 247 6.64 -6.25 -0.88
C PRO A 247 7.68 -7.20 -1.48
N LEU A 248 8.84 -7.39 -0.84
CA LEU A 248 9.87 -8.29 -1.35
C LEU A 248 9.40 -9.75 -1.36
N LEU A 249 8.68 -10.19 -0.32
CA LEU A 249 8.22 -11.57 -0.18
C LEU A 249 6.94 -11.87 -0.94
N CYS A 250 6.07 -10.87 -1.13
CA CYS A 250 4.78 -11.03 -1.78
C CYS A 250 4.79 -10.62 -3.25
N ILE A 251 5.43 -9.49 -3.60
CA ILE A 251 5.36 -8.90 -4.95
C ILE A 251 6.43 -9.48 -5.86
N VAL A 252 7.68 -9.60 -5.40
CA VAL A 252 8.77 -10.04 -6.29
C VAL A 252 8.55 -11.47 -6.81
N PRO A 253 8.21 -12.49 -5.98
CA PRO A 253 8.00 -13.84 -6.49
C PRO A 253 6.82 -13.91 -7.45
N ILE A 254 5.73 -13.19 -7.16
CA ILE A 254 4.52 -13.27 -7.98
C ILE A 254 4.69 -12.55 -9.32
N VAL A 255 5.47 -11.46 -9.37
CA VAL A 255 5.84 -10.78 -10.61
C VAL A 255 6.87 -11.60 -11.42
N LEU A 256 7.77 -12.34 -10.77
CA LEU A 256 8.63 -13.27 -11.50
C LEU A 256 7.82 -14.41 -12.13
N LEU A 257 6.85 -14.96 -11.39
CA LEU A 257 5.92 -15.95 -11.92
C LEU A 257 5.07 -15.40 -13.07
N TYR A 258 4.66 -14.13 -13.01
CA TYR A 258 4.01 -13.44 -14.14
C TYR A 258 4.87 -13.52 -15.39
N PHE A 259 6.12 -13.06 -15.32
CA PHE A 259 6.99 -13.03 -16.49
C PHE A 259 7.27 -14.44 -17.03
N ILE A 260 7.49 -15.42 -16.14
CA ILE A 260 7.64 -16.82 -16.55
C ILE A 260 6.39 -17.31 -17.28
N SER A 261 5.19 -17.03 -16.78
CA SER A 261 3.93 -17.43 -17.41
C SER A 261 3.71 -16.72 -18.75
N GLN A 262 4.00 -15.41 -18.81
CA GLN A 262 3.85 -14.60 -20.02
C GLN A 262 4.80 -15.04 -21.15
N PHE A 263 6.03 -15.45 -20.84
CA PHE A 263 7.03 -15.80 -21.85
C PHE A 263 7.11 -17.29 -22.18
N ASN A 264 6.75 -18.18 -21.26
CA ASN A 264 6.84 -19.63 -21.49
C ASN A 264 5.51 -20.25 -21.95
N GLY A 265 4.41 -19.49 -21.99
CA GLY A 265 3.09 -20.00 -22.39
C GLY A 265 2.45 -20.98 -21.40
N ASN A 266 3.13 -21.34 -20.32
CA ASN A 266 2.56 -22.14 -19.23
C ASN A 266 1.71 -21.22 -18.34
N GLY A 267 0.39 -21.27 -18.52
CA GLY A 267 -0.57 -20.62 -17.64
C GLY A 267 -0.53 -21.23 -16.24
N PHE A 268 -0.49 -20.38 -15.21
CA PHE A 268 -0.68 -20.80 -13.82
C PHE A 268 -2.00 -20.19 -13.31
N ALA A 269 -3.09 -20.94 -13.42
CA ALA A 269 -4.44 -20.46 -13.14
C ALA A 269 -4.58 -19.82 -11.74
N ALA A 270 -3.92 -20.37 -10.72
CA ALA A 270 -3.92 -19.75 -9.39
C ALA A 270 -3.17 -18.40 -9.38
N GLY A 271 -2.11 -18.25 -10.16
CA GLY A 271 -1.33 -17.01 -10.29
C GLY A 271 -2.13 -15.82 -10.79
N GLU A 272 -3.13 -16.07 -11.63
CA GLU A 272 -4.02 -15.05 -12.20
C GLU A 272 -4.84 -14.33 -11.12
N PHE A 273 -5.24 -15.07 -10.07
CA PHE A 273 -5.95 -14.55 -8.90
C PHE A 273 -5.00 -14.11 -7.79
N LEU A 274 -3.90 -14.84 -7.59
CA LEU A 274 -2.95 -14.58 -6.52
C LEU A 274 -2.14 -13.29 -6.75
N MET A 275 -1.88 -12.88 -7.99
CA MET A 275 -1.15 -11.64 -8.27
C MET A 275 -1.76 -10.39 -7.63
N PRO A 276 -3.04 -10.07 -7.90
CA PRO A 276 -3.65 -8.88 -7.33
C PRO A 276 -3.80 -9.01 -5.80
N ILE A 277 -3.98 -10.24 -5.28
CA ILE A 277 -4.02 -10.53 -3.84
C ILE A 277 -2.68 -10.18 -3.16
N PHE A 278 -1.57 -10.73 -3.65
CA PHE A 278 -0.26 -10.54 -3.04
C PHE A 278 0.28 -9.12 -3.20
N THR A 279 -0.08 -8.44 -4.29
CA THR A 279 0.34 -7.04 -4.48
C THR A 279 -0.32 -6.10 -3.48
N THR A 280 -1.56 -6.36 -3.04
CA THR A 280 -2.26 -5.49 -2.08
C THR A 280 -2.25 -5.98 -0.64
N LEU A 281 -1.74 -7.18 -0.35
CA LEU A 281 -1.77 -7.77 0.99
C LEU A 281 -1.08 -6.89 2.05
N HIS A 282 -0.05 -6.15 1.65
CA HIS A 282 0.67 -5.23 2.53
C HIS A 282 -0.24 -4.14 3.13
N CYS A 283 -1.35 -3.75 2.48
CA CYS A 283 -2.27 -2.74 3.01
C CYS A 283 -3.01 -3.20 4.27
N ALA A 284 -3.19 -4.51 4.46
CA ALA A 284 -3.79 -5.08 5.66
C ALA A 284 -2.73 -5.28 6.75
N ILE A 285 -1.55 -5.76 6.38
CA ILE A 285 -0.48 -6.15 7.32
C ILE A 285 0.32 -4.93 7.83
N GLY A 286 0.61 -3.98 6.94
CA GLY A 286 1.38 -2.76 7.21
C GLY A 286 0.89 -1.94 8.40
N PRO A 287 -0.39 -1.57 8.49
CA PRO A 287 -0.91 -0.83 9.63
C PRO A 287 -0.87 -1.64 10.93
N LEU A 288 -1.12 -2.95 10.88
CA LEU A 288 -1.05 -3.83 12.05
C LEU A 288 0.38 -3.88 12.62
N PHE A 289 1.40 -3.99 11.76
CA PHE A 289 2.79 -3.88 12.21
C PHE A 289 3.09 -2.51 12.80
N THR A 290 2.61 -1.43 12.19
CA THR A 290 2.83 -0.08 12.72
C THR A 290 2.25 0.06 14.13
N ILE A 291 1.02 -0.42 14.34
CA ILE A 291 0.34 -0.42 15.64
C ILE A 291 1.09 -1.30 16.64
N TYR A 292 1.54 -2.48 16.23
CA TYR A 292 2.25 -3.41 17.10
C TYR A 292 3.62 -2.87 17.54
N PHE A 293 4.42 -2.34 16.62
CA PHE A 293 5.76 -1.88 16.94
C PHE A 293 5.74 -0.54 17.67
N ILE A 294 4.88 0.41 17.31
CA ILE A 294 4.86 1.70 18.01
C ILE A 294 4.22 1.55 19.40
N THR A 295 5.06 1.57 20.44
CA THR A 295 4.66 1.36 21.85
C THR A 295 3.40 2.10 22.30
N PRO A 296 3.26 3.44 22.11
CA PRO A 296 2.04 4.13 22.54
C PRO A 296 0.78 3.69 21.78
N TYR A 297 0.92 3.07 20.61
CA TYR A 297 -0.21 2.54 19.82
C TYR A 297 -0.61 1.17 20.37
N ARG A 298 0.37 0.28 20.53
CA ARG A 298 0.19 -1.05 21.10
C ARG A 298 -0.45 -0.99 22.49
N GLU A 299 0.10 -0.18 23.39
CA GLU A 299 -0.43 -0.02 24.75
C GLU A 299 -1.88 0.49 24.74
N TRP A 300 -2.20 1.42 23.84
CA TRP A 300 -3.56 1.93 23.74
C TRP A 300 -4.54 0.86 23.24
N VAL A 301 -4.14 0.07 22.23
CA VAL A 301 -4.98 -1.00 21.67
C VAL A 301 -5.18 -2.14 22.67
N ILE A 302 -4.13 -2.57 23.37
CA ILE A 302 -4.24 -3.58 24.43
C ILE A 302 -5.21 -3.11 25.52
N ASN A 303 -5.11 -1.84 25.93
CA ASN A 303 -6.03 -1.27 26.91
C ASN A 303 -7.47 -1.14 26.39
N LEU A 304 -7.68 -0.91 25.09
CA LEU A 304 -9.01 -0.92 24.48
C LEU A 304 -9.63 -2.33 24.53
N ILE A 305 -8.83 -3.37 24.24
CA ILE A 305 -9.27 -4.77 24.30
C ILE A 305 -9.64 -5.17 25.74
N ASN A 306 -8.84 -4.75 26.72
CA ASN A 306 -9.07 -5.06 28.13
C ASN A 306 -10.25 -4.27 28.74
N HIS A 307 -10.51 -3.04 28.28
CA HIS A 307 -11.54 -2.15 28.83
C HIS A 307 -12.37 -1.43 27.74
N PRO A 308 -13.19 -2.17 26.97
CA PRO A 308 -13.81 -1.65 25.73
C PRO A 308 -14.82 -0.52 25.98
N VAL A 309 -15.69 -0.65 26.98
CA VAL A 309 -16.77 0.32 27.26
C VAL A 309 -16.22 1.69 27.68
N GLN A 310 -15.25 1.70 28.61
CA GLN A 310 -14.67 2.93 29.13
C GLN A 310 -13.83 3.65 28.08
N ARG A 311 -13.12 2.90 27.23
CA ARG A 311 -12.29 3.48 26.16
C ARG A 311 -13.09 3.92 24.96
N PHE A 312 -14.19 3.28 24.61
CA PHE A 312 -15.09 3.76 23.57
C PHE A 312 -15.62 5.16 23.93
N ARG A 313 -16.02 5.38 25.19
CA ARG A 313 -16.40 6.72 25.69
C ARG A 313 -15.26 7.74 25.55
N LEU A 314 -14.04 7.36 25.91
CA LEU A 314 -12.86 8.24 25.79
C LEU A 314 -12.44 8.49 24.33
N MET A 315 -12.70 7.55 23.42
CA MET A 315 -12.47 7.73 21.99
C MET A 315 -13.45 8.77 21.45
N VAL A 316 -14.74 8.59 21.72
CA VAL A 316 -15.81 9.52 21.31
C VAL A 316 -15.54 10.92 21.87
N SER A 317 -15.15 11.05 23.15
CA SER A 317 -14.82 12.36 23.71
C SER A 317 -13.58 13.01 23.06
N SER A 318 -12.56 12.22 22.73
CA SER A 318 -11.36 12.73 22.02
C SER A 318 -11.58 13.12 20.57
N LEU A 319 -12.67 12.65 19.95
CA LEU A 319 -13.11 13.07 18.62
C LEU A 319 -13.94 14.37 18.67
N ILE A 320 -14.66 14.59 19.77
CA ILE A 320 -15.56 15.76 19.96
C ILE A 320 -14.80 16.99 20.46
N GLN A 321 -13.73 16.83 21.26
CA GLN A 321 -12.89 17.95 21.69
C GLN A 321 -11.58 18.02 20.88
N PRO A 322 -11.40 19.02 19.99
CA PRO A 322 -10.08 19.31 19.44
C PRO A 322 -9.17 19.76 20.58
N ARG A 323 -7.99 19.14 20.64
CA ARG A 323 -6.99 19.22 21.72
C ARG A 323 -6.46 20.65 21.90
N THR A 324 -7.17 21.51 22.62
CA THR A 324 -6.74 22.85 23.08
C THR A 324 -6.39 22.89 24.58
N GLN A 325 -5.92 21.78 25.13
CA GLN A 325 -5.36 21.76 26.49
C GLN A 325 -4.04 20.99 26.48
N ASN A 326 -2.94 21.73 26.36
CA ASN A 326 -1.64 21.37 26.95
C ASN A 326 -0.64 22.54 26.97
N THR A 327 -1.02 23.75 26.51
CA THR A 327 -0.15 24.94 26.62
C THR A 327 -0.49 25.86 27.80
N PHE A 328 -1.63 25.68 28.48
CA PHE A 328 -2.09 26.64 29.50
C PHE A 328 -1.78 26.31 30.96
N VAL A 329 -1.24 25.13 31.28
CA VAL A 329 -0.99 24.74 32.68
C VAL A 329 0.41 25.10 33.17
N ASN A 330 1.37 25.42 32.28
CA ASN A 330 2.73 25.78 32.67
C ASN A 330 3.03 27.30 32.74
N VAL A 331 2.03 28.17 32.51
CA VAL A 331 2.22 29.64 32.60
C VAL A 331 1.62 30.24 33.87
N VAL A 332 0.74 29.52 34.58
CA VAL A 332 0.06 30.05 35.79
C VAL A 332 0.78 29.70 37.10
N SER A 333 1.90 28.97 37.07
CA SER A 333 2.71 28.70 38.28
C SER A 333 3.94 29.62 38.43
N LYS A 334 4.04 30.68 37.63
CA LYS A 334 5.14 31.68 37.69
C LYS A 334 4.65 33.11 37.46
N VAL A 335 3.57 33.50 38.13
CA VAL A 335 3.25 34.92 38.37
C VAL A 335 2.99 35.10 39.85
#